data_AF-A0A3C0FRS6-F1
#
_entry.id   AF-A0A3C0FRS6-F1
#
_cell.length_a   1.000
_cell.length_b   1.000
_cell.length_c   1.000
_cell.angle_alpha   90.00
_cell.angle_beta   90.00
_cell.angle_gamma   90.00
#
_symmetry.space_group_name_H-M   'P 1'
#
loop_
_entity.id
_entity.type
_entity.pdbx_description
1 polymer ?
#
loop_
_entity_poly.entity_id
_entity_poly.type
_entity_poly.pdbx_seq_one_letter_code
_entity_poly.pdbx_strand_id
1 'polypeptide(L)'
;MDKWQTIIGIRAGLYPLWLIGANLVARTGGLAILVLIGHSYSQAELGTYFKLLALIGLAVTATQAGSGPLLIRLTQNDALRSAMLIVGIRVLIALIASGFVVSATSLPFAKFWPLLLIPIAAALSPDWLITAHNRFSRISIIAVIGQGVGITVAVCASLTHSQLGLYFIAPAISLSSLLLAAFFAYRSSQPRLIGPSSPSQTSAFGLVGFTLLAG
;
A
#
# COMPACT_ATOMS: atom_id res chain seq x y z
N MET A 1 2.04 5.30 -38.74
CA MET A 1 1.70 4.47 -37.56
C MET A 1 2.25 5.10 -36.27
N ASP A 2 2.50 6.41 -36.28
CA ASP A 2 3.44 7.06 -35.35
C ASP A 2 2.77 7.79 -34.18
N LYS A 3 1.49 8.16 -34.32
CA LYS A 3 0.70 8.82 -33.26
C LYS A 3 0.42 7.92 -32.05
N TRP A 4 0.33 6.60 -32.27
CA TRP A 4 0.10 5.63 -31.20
C TRP A 4 1.35 5.38 -30.35
N GLN A 5 2.54 5.40 -30.97
CA GLN A 5 3.80 5.26 -30.25
C GLN A 5 4.13 6.50 -29.41
N THR A 6 3.74 7.69 -29.84
CA THR A 6 3.91 8.92 -29.04
C THR A 6 3.01 8.94 -27.81
N ILE A 7 1.75 8.51 -27.93
CA ILE A 7 0.82 8.44 -26.77
C ILE A 7 1.28 7.37 -25.77
N ILE A 8 1.78 6.23 -26.25
CA ILE A 8 2.33 5.16 -25.39
C ILE A 8 3.65 5.62 -24.75
N GLY A 9 4.52 6.33 -25.48
CA GLY A 9 5.77 6.91 -24.97
C GLY A 9 5.55 8.01 -23.92
N ILE A 10 4.54 8.87 -24.10
CA ILE A 10 4.15 9.88 -23.09
C ILE A 10 3.60 9.21 -21.83
N ARG A 11 2.77 8.17 -21.97
CA ARG A 11 2.26 7.40 -20.82
C ARG A 11 3.36 6.64 -20.07
N ALA A 12 4.36 6.13 -20.78
CA ALA A 12 5.53 5.49 -20.18
C ALA A 12 6.49 6.49 -19.50
N GLY A 13 6.68 7.69 -20.08
CA GLY A 13 7.51 8.76 -19.51
C GLY A 13 6.91 9.42 -18.27
N LEU A 14 5.58 9.36 -18.10
CA LEU A 14 4.87 9.86 -16.92
C LEU A 14 4.88 8.86 -15.74
N TYR A 15 5.36 7.63 -15.94
CA TYR A 15 5.50 6.61 -14.90
C TYR A 15 6.11 7.13 -13.58
N PRO A 16 7.33 7.72 -13.60
CA PRO A 16 7.95 8.20 -12.37
C PRO A 16 7.13 9.33 -11.73
N LEU A 17 6.46 10.16 -12.54
CA LEU A 17 5.66 11.27 -12.05
C LEU A 17 4.44 10.80 -11.25
N TRP A 18 3.77 9.73 -11.68
CA TRP A 18 2.63 9.15 -10.97
C TRP A 18 3.03 8.52 -9.63
N LEU A 19 4.17 7.83 -9.58
CA LEU A 19 4.70 7.27 -8.33
C LEU A 19 5.19 8.35 -7.37
N ILE A 20 5.90 9.36 -7.89
CA ILE A 20 6.32 10.53 -7.09
C ILE A 20 5.08 11.24 -6.54
N GLY A 21 4.05 11.46 -7.37
CA GLY A 21 2.80 12.07 -6.95
C GLY A 21 2.08 11.26 -5.87
N ALA A 22 1.99 9.94 -6.03
CA ALA A 22 1.38 9.06 -5.03
C ALA A 22 2.14 9.11 -3.68
N ASN A 23 3.47 9.09 -3.73
CA ASN A 23 4.30 9.18 -2.52
C ASN A 23 4.21 10.57 -1.87
N LEU A 24 4.22 11.64 -2.67
CA LEU A 24 4.04 13.01 -2.18
C LEU A 24 2.69 13.14 -1.45
N VAL A 25 1.61 12.65 -2.05
CA VAL A 25 0.28 12.62 -1.43
C VAL A 25 0.30 11.81 -0.13
N ALA A 26 0.93 10.63 -0.12
CA ALA A 26 1.03 9.81 1.08
C ALA A 26 1.79 10.52 2.22
N ARG A 27 2.89 11.21 1.89
CA ARG A 27 3.70 11.95 2.87
C ARG A 27 3.00 13.20 3.38
N THR A 28 2.39 13.99 2.50
CA THR A 28 1.64 15.18 2.88
C THR A 28 0.37 14.83 3.67
N GLY A 29 -0.34 13.78 3.26
CA GLY A 29 -1.49 13.26 4.01
C GLY A 29 -1.11 12.75 5.40
N GLY A 30 0.00 12.00 5.49
CA GLY A 30 0.58 11.59 6.77
C GLY A 30 0.92 12.79 7.67
N LEU A 31 1.55 13.84 7.13
CA LEU A 31 1.85 15.06 7.87
C LEU A 31 0.58 15.75 8.39
N ALA A 32 -0.46 15.85 7.55
CA ALA A 32 -1.74 16.44 7.96
C ALA A 32 -2.38 15.65 9.12
N ILE A 33 -2.38 14.31 9.02
CA ILE A 33 -2.86 13.43 10.10
C ILE A 33 -2.06 13.64 11.38
N LEU A 34 -0.73 13.73 11.29
CA LEU A 34 0.15 13.97 12.45
C LEU A 34 -0.17 15.29 13.15
N VAL A 35 -0.43 16.36 12.41
CA VAL A 35 -0.81 17.66 12.98
C VAL A 35 -2.15 17.57 13.70
N LEU A 36 -3.13 16.88 13.11
CA LEU A 36 -4.46 16.69 13.71
C LEU A 36 -4.39 15.92 15.03
N ILE A 37 -3.76 14.74 15.03
CA ILE A 37 -3.67 13.91 16.24
C ILE A 37 -2.70 14.50 17.26
N GLY A 38 -1.67 15.22 16.81
CA GLY A 38 -0.70 15.91 17.66
C GLY A 38 -1.33 17.00 18.54
N HIS A 39 -2.40 17.62 18.07
CA HIS A 39 -3.14 18.61 18.84
C HIS A 39 -4.16 17.98 19.81
N SER A 40 -4.66 16.79 19.49
CA SER A 40 -5.83 16.20 20.19
C SER A 40 -5.50 15.11 21.20
N TYR A 41 -4.28 14.56 21.17
CA TYR A 41 -3.86 13.45 22.04
C TYR A 41 -2.59 13.80 22.82
N SER A 42 -2.43 13.14 23.96
CA SER A 42 -1.25 13.33 24.81
C SER A 42 0.01 12.72 24.19
N GLN A 43 1.19 13.22 24.59
CA GLN A 43 2.47 12.69 24.13
C GLN A 43 2.65 11.19 24.47
N ALA A 44 2.13 10.74 25.61
CA ALA A 44 2.21 9.34 26.03
C ALA A 44 1.38 8.41 25.13
N GLU A 45 0.18 8.83 24.75
CA GLU A 45 -0.69 8.09 23.82
C GLU A 45 -0.07 8.02 22.43
N LEU A 46 0.42 9.16 21.92
CA LEU A 46 1.07 9.23 20.62
C LEU A 46 2.37 8.40 20.58
N GLY A 47 3.17 8.45 21.64
CA GLY A 47 4.39 7.64 21.76
C GLY A 47 4.09 6.14 21.72
N THR A 48 3.02 5.72 22.39
CA THR A 48 2.56 4.33 22.37
C THR A 48 2.04 3.92 20.99
N TYR A 49 1.22 4.78 20.37
CA TYR A 49 0.71 4.59 19.02
C TYR A 49 1.83 4.46 17.99
N PHE A 50 2.81 5.37 17.95
CA PHE A 50 3.91 5.30 16.99
C PHE A 50 4.83 4.12 17.21
N LYS A 51 5.08 3.71 18.46
CA LYS A 51 5.86 2.50 18.76
C LYS A 51 5.18 1.26 18.16
N LEU A 52 3.86 1.14 18.34
CA LEU A 52 3.08 0.06 17.74
C LEU A 52 3.06 0.15 16.21
N LEU A 53 2.85 1.35 15.67
CA LEU A 53 2.84 1.57 14.22
C LEU A 53 4.19 1.19 13.59
N ALA A 54 5.31 1.46 14.26
CA ALA A 54 6.64 1.04 13.81
C ALA A 54 6.80 -0.48 13.83
N LEU A 55 6.33 -1.16 14.89
CA LEU A 55 6.35 -2.63 14.97
C LEU A 55 5.47 -3.27 13.88
N ILE A 56 4.31 -2.68 13.62
CA ILE A 56 3.44 -3.07 12.50
C ILE A 56 4.12 -2.79 11.17
N GLY A 57 4.84 -1.68 11.04
CA GLY A 57 5.67 -1.38 9.87
C GLY A 57 6.68 -2.51 9.59
N LEU A 58 7.36 -3.01 10.62
CA LEU A 58 8.26 -4.18 10.48
C LEU A 58 7.51 -5.43 10.01
N ALA A 59 6.32 -5.69 10.56
CA ALA A 59 5.47 -6.79 10.12
C ALA A 59 5.08 -6.64 8.63
N VAL A 60 4.70 -5.44 8.20
CA VAL A 60 4.42 -5.12 6.80
C VAL A 60 5.65 -5.36 5.94
N THR A 61 6.82 -4.84 6.31
CA THR A 61 8.06 -5.05 5.56
C THR A 61 8.38 -6.52 5.36
N ALA A 62 8.22 -7.36 6.40
CA ALA A 62 8.40 -8.80 6.29
C ALA A 62 7.45 -9.45 5.27
N THR A 63 6.20 -8.97 5.17
CA THR A 63 5.23 -9.47 4.17
C THR A 63 5.51 -9.00 2.74
N GLN A 64 6.12 -7.82 2.57
CA GLN A 64 6.30 -7.19 1.26
C GLN A 64 7.69 -7.47 0.67
N ALA A 65 8.71 -7.73 1.49
CA ALA A 65 10.10 -7.85 1.08
C ALA A 65 10.29 -8.76 -0.15
N GLY A 66 10.78 -8.19 -1.25
CA GLY A 66 11.14 -8.91 -2.49
C GLY A 66 9.97 -9.50 -3.30
N SER A 67 8.75 -9.52 -2.75
CA SER A 67 7.59 -10.17 -3.39
C SER A 67 6.96 -9.36 -4.52
N GLY A 68 6.99 -8.03 -4.46
CA GLY A 68 6.35 -7.14 -5.43
C GLY A 68 6.83 -7.35 -6.88
N PRO A 69 8.14 -7.18 -7.17
CA PRO A 69 8.69 -7.40 -8.52
C PRO A 69 8.49 -8.83 -9.04
N LEU A 70 8.55 -9.83 -8.16
CA LEU A 70 8.33 -11.22 -8.51
C LEU A 70 6.88 -11.48 -8.94
N LEU A 71 5.91 -10.96 -8.18
CA LEU A 71 4.49 -11.06 -8.51
C LEU A 71 4.17 -10.39 -9.85
N ILE A 72 4.74 -9.21 -10.10
CA ILE A 72 4.59 -8.49 -11.39
C ILE A 72 5.09 -9.37 -12.55
N ARG A 73 6.29 -9.94 -12.44
CA ARG A 73 6.87 -10.80 -13.49
C ARG A 73 6.08 -12.08 -13.72
N LEU A 74 5.65 -12.76 -12.66
CA LEU A 74 4.83 -13.98 -12.77
C LEU A 74 3.49 -13.70 -13.46
N THR A 75 2.90 -12.55 -13.17
CA THR A 75 1.66 -12.10 -13.81
C THR A 75 1.87 -11.78 -15.29
N GLN A 76 2.98 -11.13 -15.64
CA GLN A 76 3.34 -10.86 -17.04
C GLN A 76 3.63 -12.14 -17.85
N ASN A 77 4.05 -13.21 -17.18
CA ASN A 77 4.30 -14.53 -17.77
C ASN A 77 3.09 -15.49 -17.68
N ASP A 78 1.88 -14.99 -17.42
CA ASP A 78 0.65 -15.78 -17.27
C ASP A 78 0.69 -16.87 -16.17
N ALA A 79 1.66 -16.80 -15.25
CA ALA A 79 1.85 -17.75 -14.16
C ALA A 79 1.04 -17.36 -12.90
N LEU A 80 -0.27 -17.09 -13.08
CA LEU A 80 -1.15 -16.62 -12.00
C LEU A 80 -1.24 -17.60 -10.82
N ARG A 81 -1.17 -18.91 -11.07
CA ARG A 81 -1.17 -19.92 -9.99
C ARG A 81 0.01 -19.76 -9.05
N SER A 82 1.21 -19.50 -9.59
CA SER A 82 2.42 -19.25 -8.81
C SER A 82 2.36 -17.90 -8.10
N ALA A 83 1.79 -16.88 -8.73
CA ALA A 83 1.55 -15.59 -8.09
C ALA A 83 0.62 -15.73 -6.86
N MET A 84 -0.45 -16.50 -6.99
CA MET A 84 -1.39 -16.76 -5.87
C MET A 84 -0.73 -17.55 -4.73
N LEU A 85 0.20 -18.48 -5.02
CA LEU A 85 0.98 -19.16 -3.98
C LEU A 85 1.85 -18.18 -3.19
N ILE A 86 2.50 -17.23 -3.87
CA ILE A 86 3.29 -16.18 -3.20
C ILE A 86 2.37 -15.30 -2.35
N VAL A 87 1.20 -14.90 -2.85
CA VAL A 87 0.21 -14.17 -2.03
C VAL A 87 -0.18 -14.98 -0.80
N GLY A 88 -0.40 -16.29 -0.93
CA GLY A 88 -0.65 -17.19 0.20
C GLY A 88 0.48 -17.18 1.23
N ILE A 89 1.73 -17.21 0.78
CA ILE A 89 2.91 -17.09 1.66
C ILE A 89 2.93 -15.73 2.37
N ARG A 90 2.62 -14.63 1.67
CA ARG A 90 2.56 -13.28 2.29
C ARG A 90 1.51 -13.22 3.39
N VAL A 91 0.34 -13.83 3.16
CA VAL A 91 -0.72 -13.90 4.18
C VAL A 91 -0.25 -14.72 5.38
N LEU A 92 0.40 -15.86 5.16
CA LEU A 92 0.96 -16.66 6.26
C LEU A 92 2.00 -15.87 7.07
N ILE A 93 2.92 -15.18 6.40
CA ILE A 93 3.91 -14.30 7.05
C ILE A 93 3.20 -13.18 7.82
N ALA A 94 2.16 -12.58 7.26
CA ALA A 94 1.40 -11.51 7.90
C ALA A 94 0.72 -11.99 9.19
N LEU A 95 0.16 -13.19 9.18
CA LEU A 95 -0.45 -13.81 10.36
C LEU A 95 0.59 -14.12 11.44
N ILE A 96 1.73 -14.70 11.06
CA ILE A 96 2.83 -14.99 11.99
C ILE A 96 3.38 -13.68 12.60
N ALA A 97 3.63 -12.67 11.76
CA ALA A 97 4.13 -11.38 12.21
C ALA A 97 3.11 -10.64 13.10
N SER A 98 1.81 -10.74 12.78
CA SER A 98 0.75 -10.19 13.62
C SER A 98 0.66 -10.91 14.97
N GLY A 99 0.83 -12.24 14.99
CA GLY A 99 0.94 -13.02 16.22
C GLY A 99 2.13 -12.59 17.08
N PHE A 100 3.27 -12.31 16.45
CA PHE A 100 4.45 -11.77 17.14
C PHE A 100 4.20 -10.35 17.69
N VAL A 101 3.50 -9.49 16.95
CA VAL A 101 3.13 -8.14 17.44
C VAL A 101 2.28 -8.26 18.71
N VAL A 102 1.32 -9.18 18.72
CA VAL A 102 0.45 -9.44 19.87
C VAL A 102 1.24 -9.95 21.07
N SER A 103 2.20 -10.86 20.88
CA SER A 103 3.00 -11.38 21.99
C SER A 103 4.09 -10.41 22.48
N ALA A 104 4.61 -9.56 21.60
CA ALA A 104 5.64 -8.56 21.93
C ALA A 104 5.07 -7.31 22.63
N THR A 105 3.75 -7.15 22.66
CA THR A 105 3.06 -5.97 23.17
C THR A 105 2.38 -6.26 24.49
N SER A 106 2.61 -5.43 25.50
CA SER A 106 1.95 -5.53 26.82
C SER A 106 0.57 -4.85 26.89
N LEU A 107 0.13 -4.21 25.81
CA LEU A 107 -1.17 -3.55 25.74
C LEU A 107 -2.31 -4.57 25.60
N PRO A 108 -3.51 -4.27 26.12
CA PRO A 108 -4.69 -5.09 25.87
C PRO A 108 -5.02 -5.14 24.37
N PHE A 109 -5.24 -6.34 23.83
CA PHE A 109 -5.60 -6.56 22.42
C PHE A 109 -6.74 -5.66 21.94
N ALA A 110 -7.77 -5.47 22.76
CA ALA A 110 -8.94 -4.64 22.45
C ALA A 110 -8.58 -3.18 22.08
N LYS A 111 -7.41 -2.67 22.48
CA LYS A 111 -7.00 -1.29 22.16
C LYS A 111 -6.31 -1.17 20.79
N PHE A 112 -5.48 -2.14 20.41
CA PHE A 112 -4.61 -2.02 19.23
C PHE A 112 -4.92 -2.99 18.11
N TRP A 113 -5.88 -3.90 18.28
CA TRP A 113 -6.28 -4.87 17.25
C TRP A 113 -6.52 -4.26 15.86
N PRO A 114 -7.03 -3.00 15.69
CA PRO A 114 -7.22 -2.47 14.34
C PRO A 114 -5.92 -2.35 13.56
N LEU A 115 -4.80 -2.10 14.24
CA LEU A 115 -3.49 -2.00 13.59
C LEU A 115 -3.05 -3.32 12.93
N LEU A 116 -3.51 -4.46 13.44
CA LEU A 116 -3.23 -5.79 12.88
C LEU A 116 -3.91 -6.01 11.53
N LEU A 117 -4.85 -5.14 11.13
CA LEU A 117 -5.42 -5.16 9.79
C LEU A 117 -4.40 -4.72 8.73
N ILE A 118 -3.40 -3.90 9.10
CA ILE A 118 -2.44 -3.33 8.13
C ILE A 118 -1.58 -4.42 7.48
N PRO A 119 -0.90 -5.33 8.22
CA PRO A 119 -0.12 -6.41 7.59
C PRO A 119 -0.98 -7.34 6.73
N ILE A 120 -2.21 -7.61 7.15
CA ILE A 120 -3.16 -8.45 6.39
C ILE A 120 -3.56 -7.77 5.08
N ALA A 121 -3.91 -6.48 5.15
CA ALA A 121 -4.25 -5.70 3.97
C ALA A 121 -3.07 -5.57 3.01
N ALA A 122 -1.86 -5.36 3.53
CA ALA A 122 -0.65 -5.33 2.71
C ALA A 122 -0.39 -6.68 2.02
N ALA A 123 -0.56 -7.80 2.73
CA ALA A 123 -0.36 -9.13 2.14
C ALA A 123 -1.35 -9.43 1.00
N LEU A 124 -2.62 -9.05 1.18
CA LEU A 124 -3.70 -9.26 0.22
C LEU A 124 -3.74 -8.23 -0.90
N SER A 125 -3.01 -7.12 -0.80
CA SER A 125 -3.13 -6.03 -1.77
C SER A 125 -2.79 -6.46 -3.20
N PRO A 126 -3.70 -6.27 -4.18
CA PRO A 126 -3.48 -6.61 -5.58
C PRO A 126 -2.77 -5.50 -6.38
N ASP A 127 -2.03 -4.61 -5.72
CA ASP A 127 -1.29 -3.51 -6.37
C ASP A 127 -0.31 -4.01 -7.45
N TRP A 128 0.22 -5.23 -7.27
CA TRP A 128 1.07 -5.91 -8.25
C TRP A 128 0.33 -6.21 -9.56
N LEU A 129 -0.98 -6.47 -9.53
CA LEU A 129 -1.79 -6.70 -10.72
C LEU A 129 -2.01 -5.39 -11.49
N ILE A 130 -2.29 -4.30 -10.77
CA ILE A 130 -2.43 -2.96 -11.37
C ILE A 130 -1.12 -2.53 -12.03
N THR A 131 -0.01 -2.79 -11.35
CA THR A 131 1.35 -2.50 -11.81
C THR A 131 1.74 -3.36 -13.01
N ALA A 132 1.43 -4.66 -13.01
CA ALA A 132 1.70 -5.56 -14.13
C ALA A 132 1.03 -5.10 -15.44
N HIS A 133 -0.12 -4.44 -15.34
CA HIS A 133 -0.85 -3.86 -16.48
C HIS A 133 -0.44 -2.41 -16.81
N ASN A 134 0.62 -1.89 -16.20
CA ASN A 134 1.12 -0.52 -16.36
C ASN A 134 0.09 0.59 -16.08
N ARG A 135 -0.82 0.41 -15.11
CA ARG A 135 -1.92 1.36 -14.80
C ARG A 135 -1.64 2.23 -13.59
N PHE A 136 -0.48 2.89 -13.58
CA PHE A 136 0.03 3.67 -12.45
C PHE A 136 -0.86 4.83 -12.02
N SER A 137 -1.64 5.43 -12.93
CA SER A 137 -2.60 6.48 -12.57
C SER A 137 -3.64 6.01 -11.55
N ARG A 138 -3.96 4.71 -11.52
CA ARG A 138 -4.87 4.13 -10.53
C ARG A 138 -4.23 4.04 -9.15
N ILE A 139 -2.92 3.81 -9.07
CA ILE A 139 -2.16 3.80 -7.80
C ILE A 139 -2.19 5.18 -7.17
N SER A 140 -2.05 6.25 -7.97
CA SER A 140 -2.16 7.62 -7.45
C SER A 140 -3.58 7.94 -6.96
N ILE A 141 -4.62 7.47 -7.65
CA ILE A 141 -6.02 7.63 -7.20
C ILE A 141 -6.24 6.87 -5.88
N ILE A 142 -5.74 5.63 -5.77
CA ILE A 142 -5.78 4.83 -4.54
C ILE A 142 -5.12 5.61 -3.39
N ALA A 143 -3.93 6.18 -3.62
CA ALA A 143 -3.22 6.95 -2.62
C ALA A 143 -4.00 8.19 -2.16
N VAL A 144 -4.58 8.96 -3.09
CA VAL A 144 -5.40 10.14 -2.77
C VAL A 144 -6.62 9.78 -1.95
N ILE A 145 -7.38 8.77 -2.38
CA ILE A 145 -8.61 8.37 -1.69
C ILE A 145 -8.28 7.75 -0.33
N GLY A 146 -7.24 6.90 -0.26
CA GLY A 146 -6.78 6.31 0.99
C GLY A 146 -6.38 7.36 2.02
N GLN A 147 -5.61 8.37 1.62
CA GLN A 147 -5.26 9.49 2.50
C GLN A 147 -6.48 10.33 2.89
N GLY A 148 -7.42 10.57 1.97
CA GLY A 148 -8.67 11.27 2.28
C GLY A 148 -9.50 10.55 3.35
N VAL A 149 -9.59 9.22 3.28
CA VAL A 149 -10.23 8.39 4.32
C VAL A 149 -9.46 8.49 5.63
N GLY A 150 -8.13 8.39 5.61
CA GLY A 150 -7.29 8.55 6.80
C GLY A 150 -7.47 9.88 7.50
N ILE A 151 -7.49 10.99 6.75
CA ILE A 151 -7.73 12.33 7.26
C ILE A 151 -9.13 12.43 7.87
N THR A 152 -10.16 11.88 7.20
CA THR A 152 -11.53 11.88 7.73
C THR A 152 -11.60 11.14 9.07
N VAL A 153 -10.98 9.96 9.17
CA VAL A 153 -10.91 9.21 10.42
C VAL A 153 -10.11 9.96 11.48
N ALA A 154 -9.02 10.64 11.12
CA ALA A 154 -8.24 11.46 12.04
C ALA A 154 -9.04 12.64 12.59
N VAL A 155 -9.85 13.31 11.76
CA VAL A 155 -10.78 14.37 12.18
C VAL A 155 -11.82 13.81 13.13
N CYS A 156 -12.47 12.69 12.79
CA CYS A 156 -13.45 12.06 13.67
C CYS A 156 -12.83 11.61 15.01
N ALA A 157 -11.63 11.05 14.99
CA ALA A 157 -10.90 10.63 16.19
C ALA A 157 -10.54 11.83 17.07
N SER A 158 -10.05 12.91 16.46
CA SER A 158 -9.75 14.19 17.11
C SER A 158 -10.99 14.79 17.78
N LEU A 159 -12.14 14.84 17.09
CA LEU A 159 -13.39 15.40 17.62
C LEU A 159 -14.01 14.55 18.74
N THR A 160 -13.85 13.23 18.67
CA THR A 160 -14.43 12.30 19.66
C THR A 160 -13.49 11.96 20.80
N HIS A 161 -12.21 12.37 20.72
CA HIS A 161 -11.12 11.96 21.61
C HIS A 161 -11.04 10.43 21.84
N SER A 162 -11.51 9.64 20.88
CA SER A 162 -11.58 8.20 21.01
C SER A 162 -10.20 7.57 20.83
N GLN A 163 -9.73 6.81 21.82
CA GLN A 163 -8.47 6.07 21.70
C GLN A 163 -8.54 5.04 20.56
N LEU A 164 -9.69 4.35 20.40
CA LEU A 164 -9.88 3.43 19.28
C LEU A 164 -9.82 4.14 17.92
N GLY A 165 -10.34 5.37 17.85
CA GLY A 165 -10.25 6.21 16.67
C GLY A 165 -8.81 6.44 16.22
N LEU A 166 -7.91 6.74 17.17
CA LEU A 166 -6.47 6.91 16.91
C LEU A 166 -5.85 5.66 16.26
N TYR A 167 -6.14 4.48 16.82
CA TYR A 167 -5.62 3.20 16.30
C TYR A 167 -6.26 2.78 14.96
N PHE A 168 -7.38 3.40 14.56
CA PHE A 168 -8.09 3.08 13.32
C PHE A 168 -7.66 3.92 12.12
N ILE A 169 -6.91 5.02 12.32
CA ILE A 169 -6.48 5.94 11.25
C ILE A 169 -5.68 5.20 10.18
N ALA A 170 -4.54 4.60 10.55
CA ALA A 170 -3.68 3.90 9.60
C ALA A 170 -4.36 2.66 8.97
N PRO A 171 -5.11 1.82 9.73
CA PRO A 171 -5.91 0.76 9.15
C PRO A 171 -6.95 1.22 8.13
N ALA A 172 -7.60 2.36 8.36
CA ALA A 172 -8.59 2.90 7.43
C ALA A 172 -7.94 3.27 6.08
N ILE A 173 -6.74 3.85 6.09
CA ILE A 173 -5.96 4.11 4.87
C ILE A 173 -5.66 2.79 4.14
N SER A 174 -5.16 1.79 4.88
CA SER A 174 -4.75 0.51 4.30
C SER A 174 -5.94 -0.27 3.72
N LEU A 175 -7.06 -0.31 4.44
CA LEU A 175 -8.26 -1.04 4.03
C LEU A 175 -8.98 -0.38 2.86
N SER A 176 -9.13 0.95 2.89
CA SER A 176 -9.68 1.69 1.74
C SER A 176 -8.81 1.52 0.51
N SER A 177 -7.48 1.55 0.68
CA SER A 177 -6.53 1.31 -0.41
C SER A 177 -6.66 -0.10 -0.98
N LEU A 178 -6.74 -1.13 -0.12
CA LEU A 178 -6.97 -2.52 -0.51
C LEU A 178 -8.27 -2.68 -1.31
N LEU A 179 -9.37 -2.10 -0.84
CA LEU A 179 -10.67 -2.20 -1.50
C LEU A 179 -10.66 -1.55 -2.88
N LEU A 180 -10.06 -0.36 -3.00
CA LEU A 180 -9.91 0.30 -4.30
C LEU A 180 -8.94 -0.46 -5.22
N ALA A 181 -7.85 -1.00 -4.67
CA ALA A 181 -6.91 -1.81 -5.42
C ALA A 181 -7.61 -3.06 -5.98
N ALA A 182 -8.39 -3.77 -5.15
CA ALA A 182 -9.20 -4.91 -5.59
C ALA A 182 -10.21 -4.49 -6.66
N PHE A 183 -10.94 -3.40 -6.45
CA PHE A 183 -11.89 -2.90 -7.44
C PHE A 183 -11.23 -2.62 -8.80
N PHE A 184 -10.08 -1.93 -8.81
CA PHE A 184 -9.35 -1.62 -10.03
C PHE A 184 -8.66 -2.82 -10.68
N ALA A 185 -8.18 -3.75 -9.87
CA ALA A 185 -7.58 -5.01 -10.29
C ALA A 185 -8.60 -5.86 -11.07
N TYR A 186 -9.80 -6.07 -10.51
CA TYR A 186 -10.79 -7.00 -11.05
C TYR A 186 -11.79 -6.40 -12.04
N ARG A 187 -12.05 -5.08 -12.04
CA ARG A 187 -12.96 -4.43 -13.02
C ARG A 187 -12.43 -4.40 -14.46
N SER A 188 -11.23 -4.90 -14.68
CA SER A 188 -10.51 -4.69 -15.92
C SER A 188 -10.71 -5.83 -16.90
N SER A 189 -11.68 -5.68 -17.81
CA SER A 189 -11.70 -6.43 -19.07
C SER A 189 -10.34 -6.25 -19.78
N GLN A 190 -9.71 -7.37 -20.13
CA GLN A 190 -8.34 -7.49 -20.60
C GLN A 190 -7.98 -6.53 -21.75
N PRO A 191 -6.95 -5.68 -21.60
CA PRO A 191 -6.07 -5.34 -22.70
C PRO A 191 -4.89 -6.31 -22.69
N ARG A 192 -4.66 -6.95 -23.84
CA ARG A 192 -3.57 -7.89 -24.12
C ARG A 192 -2.32 -7.61 -23.28
N LEU A 193 -1.84 -8.66 -22.60
CA LEU A 193 -0.48 -8.76 -22.13
C LEU A 193 0.43 -8.46 -23.33
N ILE A 194 1.12 -7.33 -23.29
CA ILE A 194 2.19 -7.06 -24.24
C ILE A 194 3.29 -8.02 -23.81
N GLY A 195 3.54 -9.06 -24.62
CA GLY A 195 4.57 -10.07 -24.40
C GLY A 195 5.94 -9.43 -24.13
N PRO A 196 6.92 -10.23 -23.67
CA PRO A 196 8.15 -9.74 -23.07
C PRO A 196 8.95 -8.87 -24.06
N SER A 197 8.70 -7.56 -24.03
CA SER A 197 9.64 -6.60 -24.57
C SER A 197 10.78 -6.55 -23.59
N SER A 198 12.00 -6.88 -24.06
CA SER A 198 13.27 -6.62 -23.38
C SER A 198 13.14 -5.36 -22.51
N PRO A 199 13.41 -5.42 -21.19
CA PRO A 199 13.26 -4.25 -20.35
C PRO A 199 14.17 -3.17 -20.93
N SER A 200 13.58 -2.13 -21.54
CA SER A 200 14.32 -0.91 -21.82
C SER A 200 14.89 -0.44 -20.48
N GLN A 201 16.10 0.14 -20.49
CA GLN A 201 16.77 0.61 -19.25
C GLN A 201 15.83 1.46 -18.36
N THR A 202 14.86 2.14 -18.97
CA THR A 202 13.76 2.88 -18.33
C THR A 202 12.83 2.02 -17.46
N SER A 203 12.49 0.81 -17.89
CA SER A 203 11.62 -0.12 -17.14
C SER A 203 12.36 -0.74 -15.95
N ALA A 204 13.68 -0.95 -16.06
CA ALA A 204 14.53 -1.37 -14.95
C ALA A 204 14.65 -0.29 -13.87
N PHE A 205 14.82 0.98 -14.26
CA PHE A 205 14.76 2.12 -13.35
C PHE A 205 13.41 2.25 -12.65
N GLY A 206 12.31 1.99 -13.38
CA GLY A 206 10.98 1.99 -12.79
C GLY A 206 10.79 0.89 -11.74
N LEU A 207 11.28 -0.32 -12.00
CA LEU A 207 11.24 -1.44 -11.05
C LEU A 207 12.06 -1.14 -9.79
N VAL A 208 13.24 -0.55 -9.94
CA VAL A 208 14.08 -0.10 -8.80
C VAL A 208 13.39 1.02 -8.02
N GLY A 209 12.80 1.99 -8.72
CA GLY A 209 12.01 3.06 -8.12
C GLY A 209 10.80 2.55 -7.35
N PHE A 210 10.05 1.60 -7.89
CA PHE A 210 8.94 0.95 -7.19
C PHE A 210 9.41 0.20 -5.94
N THR A 211 10.54 -0.51 -6.02
CA THR A 211 11.08 -1.26 -4.88
C THR A 211 11.62 -0.32 -3.78
N LEU A 212 12.12 0.87 -4.14
CA LEU A 212 12.62 1.87 -3.20
C LEU A 212 11.54 2.82 -2.66
N LEU A 213 10.48 3.11 -3.42
CA LEU A 213 9.44 4.09 -3.07
C LEU A 213 8.13 3.47 -2.60
N ALA A 214 7.82 2.23 -2.97
CA ALA A 214 6.63 1.51 -2.52
C ALA A 214 6.88 0.63 -1.27
N GLY A 215 8.10 0.68 -0.71
CA GLY A 215 8.45 0.09 0.57
C GLY A 215 7.99 0.92 1.76
#